data_AF-A0A2E0PLZ1-F1
#
_entry.id   AF-A0A2E0PLZ1-F1
#
_cell.length_a   1.000
_cell.length_b   1.000
_cell.length_c   1.000
_cell.angle_alpha   90.00
_cell.angle_beta   90.00
_cell.angle_gamma   90.00
#
_symmetry.space_group_name_H-M   'P 1'
#
loop_
_entity.id
_entity.type
_entity.pdbx_description
1 polymer ?
#
loop_
_entity_poly.entity_id
_entity_poly.type
_entity_poly.pdbx_seq_one_letter_code
_entity_poly.pdbx_strand_id
1 'polypeptide(L)'
;MITSNHITFKNMNLLIKTFLALPLLALFAFCIFGFLATFEPLDPITQMTWRAIYAIAGLGAISAILFMLKPEKKIWKKKKWQMQ
;
A
#
# COMPACT_ATOMS: atom_id res chain seq x y z
N MET A 1 -32.16 15.23 4.31
CA MET A 1 -31.17 15.09 5.41
C MET A 1 -30.58 13.67 5.41
N ILE A 2 -29.93 13.23 4.31
CA ILE A 2 -29.42 11.83 4.14
C ILE A 2 -27.97 11.82 3.60
N THR A 3 -27.44 12.97 3.17
CA THR A 3 -26.13 13.08 2.51
C THR A 3 -24.94 13.10 3.46
N SER A 4 -25.14 13.43 4.74
CA SER A 4 -24.03 13.55 5.71
C SER A 4 -23.35 12.20 5.99
N ASN A 5 -24.13 11.14 6.26
CA ASN A 5 -23.61 9.83 6.68
C ASN A 5 -22.77 9.12 5.60
N HIS A 6 -23.05 9.37 4.32
CA HIS A 6 -22.31 8.75 3.21
C HIS A 6 -20.91 9.37 3.01
N ILE A 7 -20.73 10.64 3.41
CA ILE A 7 -19.45 11.35 3.33
C ILE A 7 -18.56 10.91 4.50
N THR A 8 -19.11 10.81 5.71
CA THR A 8 -18.40 10.35 6.91
C THR A 8 -17.87 8.93 6.75
N PHE A 9 -18.66 8.00 6.22
CA PHE A 9 -18.23 6.60 6.07
C PHE A 9 -17.09 6.43 5.05
N LYS A 10 -17.13 7.20 3.96
CA LYS A 10 -16.08 7.20 2.94
C LYS A 10 -14.77 7.80 3.48
N ASN A 11 -14.87 8.84 4.31
CA ASN A 11 -13.73 9.48 4.97
C ASN A 11 -13.12 8.61 6.07
N MET A 12 -13.92 7.88 6.86
CA MET A 12 -13.42 6.93 7.86
C MET A 12 -12.61 5.80 7.22
N ASN A 13 -13.09 5.23 6.11
CA ASN A 13 -12.34 4.23 5.35
C ASN A 13 -11.04 4.79 4.77
N LEU A 14 -10.99 6.07 4.39
CA LEU A 14 -9.76 6.72 3.93
C LEU A 14 -8.78 6.93 5.09
N LEU A 15 -9.26 7.41 6.24
CA LEU A 15 -8.43 7.59 7.44
C LEU A 15 -7.82 6.26 7.90
N ILE A 16 -8.61 5.19 7.98
CA ILE A 16 -8.10 3.86 8.35
C ILE A 16 -7.06 3.38 7.32
N LYS A 17 -7.31 3.59 6.02
CA LYS A 17 -6.33 3.30 4.97
C LYS A 17 -5.03 4.09 5.14
N THR A 18 -5.11 5.38 5.47
CA THR A 18 -3.94 6.22 5.71
C THR A 18 -3.17 5.76 6.95
N PHE A 19 -3.86 5.46 8.05
CA PHE A 19 -3.24 4.95 9.28
C PHE A 19 -2.56 3.59 9.07
N LEU A 20 -3.12 2.72 8.23
CA LEU A 20 -2.52 1.43 7.91
C LEU A 20 -1.39 1.53 6.87
N ALA A 21 -1.46 2.51 5.96
CA ALA A 21 -0.42 2.77 4.97
C ALA A 21 0.84 3.37 5.61
N LEU A 22 0.71 4.11 6.71
CA LEU A 22 1.84 4.74 7.41
C LEU A 22 2.91 3.73 7.90
N PRO A 23 2.58 2.66 8.63
CA PRO A 23 3.57 1.65 9.01
C PRO A 23 4.12 0.87 7.80
N LEU A 24 3.31 0.64 6.75
CA LEU A 24 3.80 0.04 5.51
C LEU A 24 4.82 0.92 4.80
N LEU A 25 4.61 2.24 4.82
CA LEU A 25 5.56 3.21 4.25
C LEU A 25 6.85 3.25 5.07
N ALA A 26 6.74 3.23 6.41
CA ALA A 26 7.89 3.15 7.29
C ALA A 26 8.69 1.84 7.07
N LEU A 27 8.00 0.71 6.92
CA LEU A 27 8.61 -0.57 6.59
C LEU A 27 9.32 -0.52 5.23
N PHE A 28 8.68 0.08 4.22
CA PHE A 28 9.30 0.25 2.90
C PHE A 28 10.59 1.08 2.98
N ALA A 29 10.57 2.21 3.70
CA ALA A 29 11.76 3.03 3.91
C ALA A 29 12.84 2.27 4.69
N PHE A 30 12.47 1.49 5.70
CA PHE A 30 13.38 0.62 6.43
C PHE A 30 14.02 -0.44 5.51
N CYS A 31 13.24 -1.06 4.62
CA CYS A 31 13.78 -2.01 3.65
C CYS A 31 14.77 -1.36 2.68
N ILE A 32 14.51 -0.13 2.22
CA ILE A 32 15.48 0.62 1.40
C ILE A 32 16.77 0.84 2.19
N PHE A 33 16.67 1.33 3.42
CA PHE A 33 17.84 1.58 4.26
C PHE A 33 18.63 0.28 4.54
N GLY A 34 17.95 -0.79 4.92
CA GLY A 34 18.57 -2.10 5.16
C GLY A 34 19.21 -2.68 3.91
N PHE A 35 18.57 -2.52 2.75
CA PHE A 35 19.15 -2.91 1.46
C PHE A 35 20.42 -2.12 1.17
N LEU A 36 20.43 -0.81 1.41
CA LEU A 36 21.62 0.03 1.27
C LEU A 36 22.72 -0.38 2.24
N ALA A 37 22.38 -0.73 3.48
CA ALA A 37 23.34 -1.23 4.47
C ALA A 37 24.02 -2.53 4.02
N THR A 38 23.38 -3.35 3.18
CA THR A 38 24.04 -4.54 2.62
C THR A 38 25.21 -4.21 1.69
N PHE A 39 25.41 -2.97 1.25
CA PHE A 39 26.61 -2.60 0.47
C PHE A 39 27.87 -2.47 1.33
N GLU A 40 27.73 -2.49 2.66
CA GLU A 40 28.86 -2.61 3.56
C GLU A 40 29.57 -3.98 3.37
N PRO A 41 30.88 -4.03 3.63
CA PRO A 41 31.66 -5.26 3.50
C PRO A 41 31.13 -6.33 4.48
N LEU A 42 30.45 -7.32 3.92
CA LEU A 42 29.88 -8.48 4.59
C LEU A 42 30.30 -9.74 3.82
N ASP A 43 30.15 -10.90 4.45
CA ASP A 43 30.29 -12.17 3.75
C ASP A 43 29.34 -12.24 2.54
N PRO A 44 29.78 -12.71 1.35
CA PRO A 44 28.98 -12.69 0.13
C PRO A 44 27.62 -13.39 0.25
N ILE A 45 27.53 -14.49 1.02
CA ILE A 45 26.29 -15.22 1.21
C ILE A 45 25.34 -14.37 2.05
N THR A 46 25.85 -13.82 3.15
CA THR A 46 25.09 -12.97 4.06
C THR A 46 24.56 -11.73 3.34
N GLN A 47 25.40 -11.11 2.51
CA GLN A 47 25.01 -9.96 1.69
C GLN A 47 23.86 -10.29 0.73
N MET A 48 23.96 -11.40 -0.01
CA MET A 48 22.93 -11.82 -0.96
C MET A 48 21.61 -12.17 -0.27
N THR A 49 21.67 -12.84 0.89
CA THR A 49 20.50 -13.20 1.70
C THR A 49 19.75 -11.95 2.17
N TRP A 50 20.44 -10.98 2.77
CA TRP A 50 19.79 -9.75 3.24
C TRP A 50 19.23 -8.90 2.09
N ARG A 51 19.92 -8.83 0.95
CA ARG A 51 19.41 -8.16 -0.24
C ARG A 51 18.09 -8.76 -0.71
N ALA A 52 18.00 -10.08 -0.79
CA ALA A 52 16.78 -10.77 -1.18
C ALA A 52 15.64 -10.49 -0.18
N ILE A 53 15.91 -10.57 1.11
CA ILE A 53 14.93 -10.29 2.18
C ILE A 53 14.38 -8.87 2.05
N TYR A 54 15.27 -7.86 2.01
CA TYR A 54 14.85 -6.47 1.92
C TYR A 54 14.14 -6.14 0.60
N ALA A 55 14.57 -6.74 -0.52
CA ALA A 55 13.91 -6.57 -1.81
C ALA A 55 12.49 -7.16 -1.80
N ILE A 56 12.31 -8.39 -1.32
CA ILE A 56 11.00 -9.04 -1.26
C ILE A 56 10.07 -8.30 -0.29
N ALA A 57 10.56 -7.96 0.91
CA ALA A 57 9.78 -7.23 1.91
C ALA A 57 9.39 -5.83 1.42
N GLY A 58 10.31 -5.10 0.80
CA GLY A 58 10.05 -3.77 0.22
C GLY A 58 9.02 -3.83 -0.93
N LEU A 59 9.17 -4.80 -1.84
CA LEU A 59 8.20 -5.02 -2.93
C LEU A 59 6.81 -5.42 -2.40
N GLY A 60 6.75 -6.22 -1.33
CA GLY A 60 5.51 -6.55 -0.64
C GLY A 60 4.83 -5.32 -0.04
N ALA A 61 5.60 -4.48 0.66
CA ALA A 61 5.10 -3.26 1.29
C ALA A 61 4.52 -2.27 0.26
N ILE A 62 5.24 -1.99 -0.83
CA ILE A 62 4.76 -1.07 -1.87
C ILE A 62 3.53 -1.64 -2.60
N SER A 63 3.51 -2.95 -2.89
CA SER A 63 2.38 -3.60 -3.54
C SER A 63 1.11 -3.55 -2.69
N ALA A 64 1.25 -3.74 -1.37
CA ALA A 64 0.15 -3.62 -0.43
C ALA A 64 -0.40 -2.19 -0.36
N ILE A 65 0.46 -1.16 -0.35
CA ILE A 65 0.05 0.25 -0.43
C ILE A 65 -0.74 0.51 -1.72
N LEU A 66 -0.21 0.07 -2.88
CA LEU A 66 -0.87 0.27 -4.18
C LEU A 66 -2.22 -0.42 -4.26
N PHE A 67 -2.33 -1.64 -3.72
CA PHE A 67 -3.59 -2.36 -3.64
C PHE A 67 -4.60 -1.62 -2.75
N MET A 68 -4.15 -1.09 -1.62
CA MET A 68 -4.99 -0.34 -0.69
C MET A 68 -5.49 0.98 -1.29
N LEU A 69 -4.69 1.65 -2.11
CA LEU A 69 -5.02 2.92 -2.77
C LEU A 69 -5.84 2.76 -4.05
N LYS A 70 -5.95 1.55 -4.60
CA LYS A 70 -6.68 1.28 -5.85
C LYS A 70 -8.14 1.75 -5.71
N PRO A 71 -8.60 2.73 -6.51
CA PRO A 71 -9.99 3.17 -6.47
C PRO A 71 -10.88 2.05 -7.00
N GLU A 72 -11.92 1.68 -6.25
CA GLU A 72 -12.94 0.79 -6.78
C GLU A 72 -13.60 1.43 -8.00
N LYS A 73 -13.59 0.72 -9.13
CA LYS A 73 -14.30 1.16 -10.32
C LYS A 73 -15.79 1.12 -9.99
N LYS A 74 -16.39 2.27 -9.65
CA LYS A 74 -17.85 2.44 -9.63
C LYS A 74 -18.35 2.29 -11.05
N ILE A 75 -18.56 1.05 -11.45
CA ILE A 75 -19.13 0.65 -12.73
C ILE A 75 -20.55 1.19 -12.78
N TRP A 76 -20.70 2.38 -13.35
CA TRP A 76 -21.60 2.83 -14.42
C TRP A 76 -22.75 1.92 -14.95
N LYS A 77 -23.07 0.76 -14.35
CA LYS A 77 -24.15 -0.15 -14.77
C LYS A 77 -25.55 0.34 -14.40
N LYS A 78 -25.69 1.30 -13.48
CA LYS A 78 -27.02 1.71 -12.98
C LYS A 78 -27.78 2.66 -13.93
N LYS A 79 -27.15 3.21 -14.98
CA LYS A 79 -27.77 4.25 -15.82
C LYS A 79 -28.23 3.81 -17.21
N LYS A 80 -28.23 2.50 -17.52
CA LYS A 80 -28.73 1.99 -18.81
C LYS A 80 -30.13 1.35 -18.74
N TRP A 81 -30.64 1.08 -17.53
CA TRP A 81 -31.94 0.41 -17.30
C TRP A 81 -33.05 1.35 -16.80
N GLN A 82 -32.87 2.67 -16.93
CA GLN A 82 -33.87 3.67 -16.53
C GLN A 82 -34.30 4.54 -17.73
N MET A 83 -33.97 4.11 -18.95
CA MET A 83 -34.30 4.77 -20.22
C MET A 83 -34.92 3.79 -21.22
N GLN A 84 -35.52 2.70 -20.73
CA GLN A 84 -36.43 1.82 -21.45
C GLN A 84 -37.66 1.64 -20.59
#